data_AF-A0A535H5Y0-F1
#
_entry.id   AF-A0A535H5Y0-F1
#
_cell.length_a   1.000
_cell.length_b   1.000
_cell.length_c   1.000
_cell.angle_alpha   90.00
_cell.angle_beta   90.00
_cell.angle_gamma   90.00
#
_symmetry.space_group_name_H-M   'P 1'
#
loop_
_entity.id
_entity.type
_entity.pdbx_description
1 polymer ?
#
loop_
_entity_poly.entity_id
_entity_poly.type
_entity_poly.pdbx_seq_one_letter_code
_entity_poly.pdbx_strand_id
1 'polypeptide(L)'
;MTDPVAAYHALLEDERLAAASAEVLAAGQRERRLMFGERPLCVAIRPQLLTRRRYEQAVSAAEGIYGALAALEKAVLKDDELRAELGLEPEEERLAMADPGFRSSSPSVRLDSFFADEVRFVEYNAESPAGMAYSDHLAAIFARLPA
;
A
#
# COMPACT_ATOMS: atom_id res chain seq x y z
N MET A 1 -18.40 -15.77 -17.33
CA MET A 1 -17.01 -15.94 -16.87
C MET A 1 -17.06 -16.33 -15.41
N THR A 2 -16.34 -17.36 -15.00
CA THR A 2 -16.23 -17.76 -13.59
C THR A 2 -15.53 -16.65 -12.80
N ASP A 3 -16.03 -16.33 -11.61
CA ASP A 3 -15.34 -15.40 -10.71
C ASP A 3 -13.92 -15.93 -10.41
N PRO A 4 -12.85 -15.21 -10.77
CA PRO A 4 -11.48 -15.69 -10.58
C PRO A 4 -11.13 -15.90 -9.09
N VAL A 5 -11.81 -15.19 -8.19
CA VAL A 5 -11.68 -15.40 -6.75
C VAL A 5 -12.20 -16.78 -6.37
N ALA A 6 -13.45 -17.09 -6.73
CA ALA A 6 -14.04 -18.40 -6.48
C ALA A 6 -13.28 -19.54 -7.19
N ALA A 7 -12.85 -19.32 -8.44
CA ALA A 7 -12.11 -20.32 -9.21
C ALA A 7 -10.76 -20.66 -8.55
N TYR A 8 -9.98 -19.66 -8.12
CA TYR A 8 -8.73 -19.90 -7.40
C TYR A 8 -9.00 -20.59 -6.06
N HIS A 9 -10.06 -20.21 -5.35
CA HIS A 9 -10.40 -20.84 -4.07
C HIS A 9 -10.75 -22.32 -4.23
N ALA A 10 -11.50 -22.67 -5.29
CA ALA A 10 -11.82 -24.07 -5.60
C ALA A 10 -10.58 -24.91 -5.89
N LEU A 11 -9.53 -24.35 -6.50
CA LEU A 11 -8.25 -25.06 -6.67
C LEU A 11 -7.64 -25.44 -5.31
N LEU A 12 -7.77 -24.57 -4.32
CA LEU A 12 -7.22 -24.77 -2.97
C LEU A 12 -8.06 -25.73 -2.11
N GLU A 13 -9.19 -26.24 -2.61
CA GLU A 13 -9.91 -27.35 -1.97
C GLU A 13 -9.14 -28.68 -2.09
N ASP A 14 -8.22 -28.80 -3.04
CA ASP A 14 -7.23 -29.88 -3.06
C ASP A 14 -6.14 -29.61 -2.01
N GLU A 15 -6.16 -30.40 -0.93
CA GLU A 15 -5.21 -30.29 0.18
C GLU A 15 -3.75 -30.40 -0.27
N ARG A 16 -3.45 -31.21 -1.30
CA ARG A 16 -2.08 -31.37 -1.80
C ARG A 16 -1.62 -30.11 -2.51
N LEU A 17 -2.49 -29.52 -3.33
CA LEU A 17 -2.21 -28.28 -4.05
C LEU A 17 -2.06 -27.10 -3.07
N ALA A 18 -2.92 -27.04 -2.05
CA ALA A 18 -2.85 -26.02 -1.01
C ALA A 18 -1.56 -26.14 -0.20
N ALA A 19 -1.16 -27.35 0.20
CA ALA A 19 0.08 -27.59 0.94
C ALA A 19 1.32 -27.24 0.11
N ALA A 20 1.40 -27.71 -1.15
CA ALA A 20 2.49 -27.38 -2.06
C ALA A 20 2.61 -25.87 -2.30
N SER A 21 1.47 -25.19 -2.49
CA SER A 21 1.44 -23.73 -2.66
C SER A 21 1.90 -22.99 -1.39
N ALA A 22 1.53 -23.48 -0.20
CA ALA A 22 1.98 -22.92 1.06
C ALA A 22 3.51 -23.07 1.24
N GLU A 23 4.07 -24.21 0.87
CA GLU A 23 5.52 -24.45 0.91
C GLU A 23 6.27 -23.51 -0.04
N VAL A 24 5.80 -23.36 -1.29
CA VAL A 24 6.40 -22.44 -2.27
C VAL A 24 6.30 -20.98 -1.79
N LEU A 25 5.19 -20.59 -1.18
CA LEU A 25 5.03 -19.26 -0.60
C LEU A 25 6.01 -19.03 0.57
N ALA A 26 6.10 -19.98 1.49
CA ALA A 26 6.98 -19.88 2.65
C ALA A 26 8.46 -19.87 2.24
N ALA A 27 8.88 -20.76 1.34
CA ALA A 27 10.24 -20.80 0.82
C ALA A 27 10.59 -19.53 0.05
N GLY A 28 9.71 -19.09 -0.86
CA GLY A 28 9.92 -17.88 -1.65
C GLY A 28 10.09 -16.62 -0.81
N GLN A 29 9.34 -16.50 0.30
CA GLN A 29 9.49 -15.39 1.24
C GLN A 29 10.81 -15.42 1.99
N ARG A 30 11.27 -16.59 2.46
CA ARG A 30 12.59 -16.73 3.11
C ARG A 30 13.73 -16.36 2.15
N GLU A 31 13.70 -16.89 0.92
CA GLU A 31 14.70 -16.59 -0.12
C GLU A 31 14.82 -15.09 -0.42
N ARG A 32 13.67 -14.39 -0.46
CA ARG A 32 13.59 -12.96 -0.79
C ARG A 32 13.66 -12.06 0.44
N ARG A 33 13.96 -12.62 1.63
CA ARG A 33 14.02 -11.88 2.91
C ARG A 33 12.73 -11.12 3.24
N LEU A 34 11.59 -11.66 2.83
CA LEU A 34 10.26 -11.15 3.15
C LEU A 34 9.80 -11.67 4.51
N MET A 35 10.52 -11.24 5.56
CA MET A 35 10.35 -11.72 6.92
C MET A 35 10.37 -10.56 7.93
N PHE A 36 9.51 -10.62 8.96
CA PHE A 36 9.64 -9.85 10.19
C PHE A 36 10.22 -10.73 11.30
N GLY A 37 11.53 -10.63 11.49
CA GLY A 37 12.28 -11.61 12.29
C GLY A 37 12.19 -12.98 11.61
N GLU A 38 11.58 -13.96 12.27
CA GLU A 38 11.36 -15.30 11.73
C GLU A 38 9.98 -15.50 11.07
N ARG A 39 9.10 -14.49 11.12
CA ARG A 39 7.73 -14.59 10.62
C ARG A 39 7.63 -14.14 9.16
N PRO A 40 7.00 -14.91 8.26
CA PRO A 40 6.77 -14.46 6.88
C PRO A 40 5.81 -13.26 6.84
N LEU A 41 5.97 -12.39 5.84
CA LEU A 41 5.08 -11.23 5.65
C LEU A 41 3.64 -11.64 5.30
N CYS A 42 3.47 -12.68 4.49
CA CYS A 42 2.20 -13.12 3.96
C CYS A 42 1.91 -14.56 4.38
N VAL A 43 0.68 -14.81 4.84
CA VAL A 43 0.17 -16.12 5.23
C VAL A 43 -0.97 -16.60 4.32
N ALA A 44 -1.47 -15.74 3.42
CA ALA A 44 -2.53 -16.08 2.48
C ALA A 44 -1.92 -16.67 1.19
N ILE A 45 -2.27 -17.91 0.87
CA ILE A 45 -1.77 -18.63 -0.33
C ILE A 45 -2.46 -18.23 -1.64
N ARG A 46 -3.51 -17.41 -1.56
CA ARG A 46 -4.17 -16.80 -2.71
C ARG A 46 -3.84 -15.31 -2.76
N PRO A 47 -3.34 -14.79 -3.88
CA PRO A 47 -3.11 -13.35 -4.03
C PRO A 47 -4.43 -12.56 -3.99
N GLN A 48 -4.35 -11.29 -3.63
CA GLN A 48 -5.47 -10.37 -3.82
C GLN A 48 -5.65 -10.08 -5.31
N LEU A 49 -6.70 -10.65 -5.91
CA LEU A 49 -7.02 -10.47 -7.32
C LEU A 49 -7.80 -9.18 -7.52
N LEU A 50 -7.34 -8.34 -8.44
CA LEU A 50 -8.01 -7.10 -8.84
C LEU A 50 -8.24 -7.11 -10.35
N THR A 51 -9.42 -6.66 -10.77
CA THR A 51 -9.66 -6.36 -12.19
C THR A 51 -8.91 -5.10 -12.58
N ARG A 52 -8.57 -4.98 -13.87
CA ARG A 52 -7.92 -3.77 -14.41
C ARG A 52 -8.68 -2.49 -14.06
N ARG A 53 -10.01 -2.52 -14.21
CA ARG A 53 -10.89 -1.41 -13.87
C ARG A 53 -10.79 -1.03 -12.39
N ARG A 54 -10.80 -2.00 -11.47
CA ARG A 54 -10.66 -1.71 -10.04
C ARG A 54 -9.28 -1.14 -9.72
N TYR A 55 -8.22 -1.70 -10.30
CA TYR A 55 -6.87 -1.14 -10.16
C TYR A 55 -6.82 0.34 -10.58
N GLU A 56 -7.38 0.68 -11.74
CA GLU A 56 -7.44 2.08 -12.22
C GLU A 56 -8.26 2.99 -11.30
N GLN A 57 -9.36 2.49 -10.74
CA GLN A 57 -10.15 3.23 -9.75
C GLN A 57 -9.33 3.54 -8.49
N ALA A 58 -8.55 2.57 -8.00
CA ALA A 58 -7.68 2.77 -6.84
C ALA A 58 -6.57 3.79 -7.14
N VAL A 59 -5.92 3.70 -8.30
CA VAL A 59 -4.89 4.67 -8.74
C VAL A 59 -5.46 6.07 -8.82
N SER A 60 -6.58 6.26 -9.53
CA SER A 60 -7.22 7.56 -9.69
C SER A 60 -7.68 8.16 -8.37
N ALA A 61 -8.21 7.35 -7.46
CA ALA A 61 -8.59 7.80 -6.12
C ALA A 61 -7.37 8.24 -5.30
N ALA A 62 -6.27 7.49 -5.35
CA ALA A 62 -5.04 7.81 -4.64
C ALA A 62 -4.40 9.11 -5.18
N GLU A 63 -4.33 9.29 -6.50
CA GLU A 63 -3.85 10.52 -7.14
C GLU A 63 -4.71 11.73 -6.76
N GLY A 64 -6.04 11.56 -6.69
CA GLY A 64 -6.95 12.61 -6.26
C GLY A 64 -6.70 13.07 -4.81
N ILE A 65 -6.55 12.13 -3.88
CA ILE A 65 -6.23 12.44 -2.48
C ILE A 65 -4.85 13.09 -2.36
N TYR A 66 -3.84 12.54 -3.03
CA TYR A 66 -2.50 13.12 -3.02
C TYR A 66 -2.49 14.56 -3.56
N GLY A 67 -3.20 14.81 -4.67
CA GLY A 67 -3.35 16.15 -5.23
C GLY A 67 -4.08 17.12 -4.29
N ALA A 68 -5.14 16.67 -3.62
CA ALA A 68 -5.88 17.47 -2.64
C ALA A 68 -5.02 17.84 -1.43
N LEU A 69 -4.25 16.89 -0.90
CA LEU A 69 -3.34 17.12 0.22
C LEU A 69 -2.18 18.05 -0.17
N ALA A 70 -1.63 17.91 -1.39
CA ALA A 70 -0.62 18.83 -1.90
C ALA A 70 -1.16 20.26 -2.11
N ALA A 71 -2.44 20.42 -2.42
CA ALA A 71 -3.09 21.72 -2.49
C ALA A 71 -3.31 22.32 -1.09
N LEU A 72 -3.75 21.49 -0.13
CA LEU A 72 -3.91 21.88 1.27
C LEU A 72 -2.58 22.32 1.88
N GLU A 73 -1.51 21.55 1.69
CA GLU A 73 -0.16 21.90 2.13
C GLU A 73 0.25 23.29 1.65
N LYS A 74 0.09 23.57 0.34
CA LYS A 74 0.42 24.88 -0.22
C LYS A 74 -0.42 26.02 0.34
N ALA A 75 -1.67 25.75 0.73
CA ALA A 75 -2.54 26.74 1.36
C ALA A 75 -2.08 27.01 2.80
N VAL A 76 -1.87 25.95 3.59
CA VAL A 76 -1.36 26.00 4.96
C VAL A 76 -0.03 26.76 5.05
N LEU A 77 0.91 26.50 4.15
CA LEU A 77 2.22 27.18 4.16
C LEU A 77 2.16 28.67 3.78
N LYS A 78 1.02 29.16 3.25
CA LYS A 78 0.84 30.55 2.82
C LYS A 78 -0.11 31.36 3.71
N ASP A 79 -0.86 30.67 4.57
CA ASP A 79 -1.94 31.26 5.36
C ASP A 79 -1.70 30.93 6.84
N ASP A 80 -1.36 31.96 7.61
CA ASP A 80 -1.03 31.82 9.03
C ASP A 80 -2.26 31.42 9.87
N GLU A 81 -3.47 31.86 9.49
CA GLU A 81 -4.70 31.48 10.19
C GLU A 81 -5.01 30.00 9.95
N LEU A 82 -4.90 29.55 8.70
CA LEU A 82 -5.11 28.13 8.37
C LEU A 82 -4.03 27.24 9.00
N ARG A 83 -2.78 27.70 9.08
CA ARG A 83 -1.69 26.94 9.71
C ARG A 83 -1.87 26.82 11.22
N ALA A 84 -2.43 27.84 11.88
CA ALA A 84 -2.72 27.79 13.31
C ALA A 84 -3.69 26.65 13.68
N GLU A 85 -4.57 26.22 12.77
CA GLU A 85 -5.47 25.07 12.98
C GLU A 85 -4.73 23.73 13.15
N LEU A 86 -3.46 23.64 12.71
CA LEU A 86 -2.65 22.44 12.91
C LEU A 86 -2.12 22.30 14.34
N GLY A 87 -2.17 23.37 15.15
CA GLY A 87 -1.71 23.33 16.54
C GLY A 87 -0.23 22.96 16.70
N LEU A 88 0.62 23.37 15.75
CA LEU A 88 2.05 23.08 15.77
C LEU A 88 2.75 23.80 16.92
N GLU A 89 3.66 23.10 17.60
CA GLU A 89 4.60 23.74 18.52
C GLU A 89 5.57 24.66 17.75
N PRO A 90 6.19 25.68 18.40
CA PRO A 90 7.04 26.64 17.71
C PRO A 90 8.17 26.01 16.89
N GLU A 91 8.74 24.90 17.36
CA GLU A 91 9.78 24.16 16.65
C GLU A 91 9.22 23.37 15.44
N GLU A 92 8.02 22.82 15.56
CA GLU A 92 7.35 22.11 14.47
C GLU A 92 6.96 23.06 13.34
N GLU A 93 6.44 24.25 13.68
CA GLU A 93 6.16 25.30 12.69
C GLU A 93 7.44 25.76 12.00
N ARG A 94 8.52 25.97 12.76
CA ARG A 94 9.82 26.32 12.19
C ARG A 94 10.31 25.26 11.19
N LEU A 95 10.10 23.97 11.48
CA LEU A 95 10.46 22.87 10.58
C LEU A 95 9.52 22.77 9.37
N ALA A 96 8.21 22.93 9.56
CA ALA A 96 7.22 22.89 8.50
C ALA A 96 7.44 23.98 7.43
N MET A 97 7.96 25.14 7.85
CA MET A 97 8.27 26.27 6.97
C MET A 97 9.63 26.16 6.26
N ALA A 98 10.45 25.16 6.58
CA ALA A 98 11.74 24.97 5.93
C ALA A 98 11.56 24.54 4.47
N ASP A 99 12.34 25.10 3.55
CA ASP A 99 12.33 24.67 2.15
C ASP A 99 12.88 23.23 2.04
N PRO A 100 12.08 22.25 1.58
CA PRO A 100 12.54 20.87 1.46
C PRO A 100 13.59 20.70 0.35
N GLY A 101 13.75 21.67 -0.57
CA GLY A 101 14.63 21.56 -1.73
C GLY A 101 14.12 20.61 -2.82
N PHE A 102 12.88 20.13 -2.70
CA PHE A 102 12.22 19.23 -3.63
C PHE A 102 10.86 19.79 -4.07
N ARG A 103 10.28 19.21 -5.12
CA ARG A 103 8.96 19.64 -5.64
C ARG A 103 7.78 19.33 -4.69
N SER A 104 7.97 18.38 -3.79
CA SER A 104 7.00 17.91 -2.81
C SER A 104 7.75 17.68 -1.49
N SER A 105 7.16 18.06 -0.36
CA SER A 105 7.68 17.74 0.97
C SER A 105 7.66 16.23 1.24
N SER A 106 6.71 15.52 0.63
CA SER A 106 6.58 14.07 0.70
C SER A 106 6.63 13.47 -0.72
N PRO A 107 7.83 13.18 -1.26
CA PRO A 107 7.99 12.63 -2.61
C PRO A 107 7.66 11.13 -2.69
N SER A 108 7.64 10.44 -1.56
CA SER A 108 7.29 9.02 -1.44
C SER A 108 6.25 8.88 -0.35
N VAL A 109 5.00 8.63 -0.74
CA VAL A 109 3.85 8.53 0.16
C VAL A 109 3.18 7.17 0.01
N ARG A 110 2.53 6.69 1.07
CA ARG A 110 1.65 5.51 1.00
C ARG A 110 0.28 5.85 1.57
N LEU A 111 -0.74 5.64 0.75
CA LEU A 111 -2.13 5.77 1.14
C LEU A 111 -2.70 4.40 1.46
N ASP A 112 -3.00 4.17 2.74
CA ASP A 112 -3.57 2.92 3.19
C ASP A 112 -5.10 2.99 3.09
N SER A 113 -5.71 1.96 2.49
CA SER A 113 -7.13 1.96 2.17
C SER A 113 -7.75 0.58 2.24
N PHE A 114 -9.07 0.57 2.45
CA PHE A 114 -9.93 -0.58 2.19
C PHE A 114 -10.65 -0.37 0.87
N PHE A 115 -10.77 -1.45 0.09
CA PHE A 115 -11.45 -1.40 -1.20
C PHE A 115 -12.51 -2.50 -1.32
N ALA A 116 -13.73 -2.17 -0.92
CA ALA A 116 -14.93 -2.98 -1.13
C ALA A 116 -15.64 -2.50 -2.42
N ASP A 117 -16.82 -1.92 -2.34
CA ASP A 117 -17.50 -1.31 -3.49
C ASP A 117 -16.85 0.01 -3.91
N GLU A 118 -16.33 0.75 -2.93
CA GLU A 118 -15.60 2.00 -3.08
C GLU A 118 -14.26 1.95 -2.34
N VAL A 119 -13.36 2.87 -2.66
CA VAL A 119 -12.07 3.04 -1.98
C VAL A 119 -12.28 3.97 -0.79
N ARG A 120 -11.89 3.51 0.41
CA ARG A 120 -11.92 4.30 1.64
C ARG A 120 -10.51 4.37 2.21
N PHE A 121 -9.95 5.57 2.27
CA PHE A 121 -8.63 5.81 2.85
C PHE A 121 -8.72 5.94 4.36
N VAL A 122 -7.75 5.33 5.06
CA VAL A 122 -7.64 5.39 6.52
C VAL A 122 -6.41 6.15 6.97
N GLU A 123 -5.36 6.17 6.14
CA GLU A 123 -4.08 6.78 6.53
C GLU A 123 -3.31 7.31 5.32
N TYR A 124 -2.61 8.42 5.54
CA TYR A 124 -1.66 9.02 4.62
C TYR A 124 -0.27 9.03 5.29
N ASN A 125 0.56 8.05 4.92
CA ASN A 125 1.93 7.93 5.40
C ASN A 125 2.83 8.76 4.49
N ALA A 126 3.34 9.89 4.99
CA ALA A 126 3.99 10.94 4.19
C ALA A 126 5.46 11.17 4.55
N GLU A 127 5.92 10.52 5.61
CA GLU A 127 7.24 10.69 6.23
C GLU A 127 8.27 9.69 5.69
N SER A 128 8.04 8.39 5.84
CA SER A 128 8.97 7.34 5.43
C SER A 128 8.23 6.01 5.28
N PRO A 129 7.34 5.89 4.27
CA PRO A 129 6.51 4.70 4.14
C PRO A 129 7.36 3.47 3.80
N ALA A 130 7.25 2.44 4.63
CA ALA A 130 7.86 1.14 4.39
C ALA A 130 7.05 0.25 3.42
N GLY A 131 7.62 -0.89 3.03
CA GLY A 131 6.83 -2.00 2.47
C GLY A 131 6.54 -1.99 0.97
N MET A 132 6.87 -0.93 0.23
CA MET A 132 6.67 -0.89 -1.23
C MET A 132 7.40 -2.03 -1.96
N ALA A 133 8.66 -2.31 -1.58
CA ALA A 133 9.45 -3.39 -2.18
C ALA A 133 8.89 -4.80 -1.87
N TYR A 134 8.12 -4.97 -0.79
CA TYR A 134 7.58 -6.28 -0.41
C TYR A 134 6.52 -6.76 -1.41
N SER A 135 5.70 -5.84 -1.93
CA SER A 135 4.63 -6.16 -2.88
C SER A 135 5.17 -6.76 -4.18
N ASP A 136 6.24 -6.20 -4.74
CA ASP A 136 6.84 -6.70 -5.98
C ASP A 136 7.42 -8.11 -5.81
N HIS A 137 8.12 -8.33 -4.71
CA HIS A 137 8.68 -9.65 -4.40
C HIS A 137 7.59 -10.69 -4.08
N LEU A 138 6.52 -10.30 -3.39
CA LEU A 138 5.36 -11.18 -3.15
C LEU A 138 4.65 -11.52 -4.46
N ALA A 139 4.43 -10.55 -5.35
CA ALA A 139 3.81 -10.77 -6.65
C ALA A 139 4.61 -11.78 -7.49
N ALA A 140 5.94 -11.70 -7.49
CA ALA A 140 6.80 -12.67 -8.17
C ALA A 140 6.68 -14.10 -7.61
N ILE A 141 6.43 -14.25 -6.31
CA ILE A 141 6.15 -15.56 -5.69
C ILE A 141 4.77 -16.05 -6.12
N PHE A 142 3.74 -15.19 -6.03
CA PHE A 142 2.36 -15.50 -6.40
C PHE A 142 2.20 -15.88 -7.88
N ALA A 143 3.04 -15.36 -8.77
CA ALA A 143 3.05 -15.76 -10.18
C ALA A 143 3.38 -17.25 -10.40
N ARG A 144 3.90 -17.94 -9.38
CA ARG A 144 4.17 -19.39 -9.39
C ARG A 144 3.09 -20.20 -8.67
N LEU A 145 2.02 -19.57 -8.19
CA LEU A 145 0.94 -20.21 -7.43
C LEU A 145 -0.37 -20.23 -8.23
N PRO A 146 -1.21 -21.28 -8.07
CA PRO A 146 -0.94 -22.48 -7.28
C PRO A 146 0.13 -23.37 -7.95
N ALA A 147 0.88 -24.12 -7.14
CA ALA A 147 2.04 -24.90 -7.56
C ALA A 147 1.80 -26.42 -7.49
#